data_AF-A0A966DRY0-F1
#
_entry.id   AF-A0A966DRY0-F1
#
_cell.length_a   1.000
_cell.length_b   1.000
_cell.length_c   1.000
_cell.angle_alpha   90.00
_cell.angle_beta   90.00
_cell.angle_gamma   90.00
#
_symmetry.space_group_name_H-M   'P 1'
#
loop_
_entity.id
_entity.type
_entity.pdbx_description
1 polymer ?
#
loop_
_entity_poly.entity_id
_entity_poly.type
_entity_poly.pdbx_seq_one_letter_code
_entity_poly.pdbx_strand_id
1 'polypeptide(L)'
;MRPILIILFFMLSVVSAKSQKWQPGTFTDNKDNQMTGLIQPYPSGKGPVKGQAFIVFKSNKDANEMKLSAGELKSFTAGKDSFVVAHPSMGEVWPNEFDFVRVVLDEDLKLYAYQGSSKGGSGVHVAPGLGVGLGTGGFGSYAGGGVGISFGGGGGSRRTLTYYYGANPAELVSVTPMNFEDIMQEIMGDEPDVVDRIRAHQYNLGNINKLIDYFNQVKASHK
;
A
#
# COMPACT_ATOMS: atom_id res chain seq x y z
N MET A 1 -35.29 -13.77 24.13
CA MET A 1 -34.83 -14.30 22.81
C MET A 1 -34.12 -13.25 21.95
N ARG A 2 -34.48 -11.95 22.00
CA ARG A 2 -33.82 -10.87 21.23
C ARG A 2 -32.33 -10.56 21.55
N PRO A 3 -31.80 -10.68 22.80
CA PRO A 3 -30.41 -10.29 23.07
C PRO A 3 -29.38 -11.31 22.55
N ILE A 4 -29.77 -12.58 22.38
CA ILE A 4 -28.88 -13.65 21.88
C ILE A 4 -28.56 -13.44 20.38
N LEU A 5 -29.53 -12.92 19.61
CA LEU A 5 -29.38 -12.69 18.17
C LEU A 5 -28.39 -11.54 17.86
N ILE A 6 -28.36 -10.51 18.71
CA ILE A 6 -27.41 -9.39 18.59
C ILE A 6 -25.98 -9.83 18.90
N ILE A 7 -25.78 -10.63 19.96
CA ILE A 7 -24.46 -11.17 20.33
C ILE A 7 -23.92 -12.10 19.23
N LEU A 8 -24.79 -12.93 18.61
CA LEU A 8 -24.41 -13.79 17.50
C LEU A 8 -23.96 -12.98 16.26
N PHE A 9 -24.61 -11.85 15.99
CA PHE A 9 -24.26 -10.95 14.87
C PHE A 9 -22.91 -10.24 15.09
N PHE A 10 -22.59 -9.87 16.33
CA PHE A 10 -21.26 -9.34 16.68
C PHE A 10 -20.17 -10.43 16.65
N MET A 11 -20.46 -11.68 17.02
CA MET A 11 -19.50 -12.77 16.85
C MET A 11 -19.23 -13.11 15.38
N LEU A 12 -20.26 -13.10 14.52
CA LEU A 12 -20.10 -13.37 13.08
C LEU A 12 -19.28 -12.28 12.36
N SER A 13 -19.43 -11.01 12.75
CA SER A 13 -18.63 -9.92 12.18
C SER A 13 -17.15 -9.95 12.62
N VAL A 14 -16.85 -10.41 13.84
CA VAL A 14 -15.46 -10.57 14.33
C VAL A 14 -14.72 -11.72 13.63
N VAL A 15 -15.41 -12.82 13.27
CA VAL A 15 -14.79 -13.94 12.53
C VAL A 15 -14.46 -13.55 11.08
N SER A 16 -15.28 -12.71 10.44
CA SER A 16 -15.04 -12.25 9.06
C SER A 16 -13.75 -11.42 8.92
N ALA A 17 -13.37 -10.65 9.95
CA ALA A 17 -12.21 -9.76 9.89
C ALA A 17 -10.86 -10.49 9.88
N LYS A 18 -10.79 -11.74 10.37
CA LYS A 18 -9.54 -12.53 10.38
C LYS A 18 -9.30 -13.37 9.12
N SER A 19 -10.24 -13.39 8.16
CA SER A 19 -10.20 -14.27 6.98
C SER A 19 -9.63 -13.63 5.71
N GLN A 20 -9.32 -12.34 5.67
CA GLN A 20 -8.93 -11.64 4.43
C GLN A 20 -7.43 -11.75 4.09
N LYS A 21 -6.82 -12.92 4.30
CA LYS A 21 -5.46 -13.19 3.79
C LYS A 21 -5.44 -13.37 2.27
N TRP A 22 -6.48 -13.99 1.74
CA TRP A 22 -6.66 -14.26 0.32
C TRP A 22 -7.57 -13.21 -0.29
N GLN A 23 -7.13 -12.59 -1.37
CA GLN A 23 -7.86 -11.60 -2.11
C GLN A 23 -7.98 -12.04 -3.56
N PRO A 24 -9.13 -11.83 -4.23
CA PRO A 24 -9.21 -12.04 -5.67
C PRO A 24 -8.21 -11.11 -6.36
N GLY A 25 -7.56 -11.59 -7.41
CA GLY A 25 -6.55 -10.82 -8.11
C GLY A 25 -5.99 -11.51 -9.33
N THR A 26 -5.10 -10.81 -10.02
CA THR A 26 -4.40 -11.28 -11.21
C THR A 26 -2.93 -10.94 -11.07
N PHE A 27 -2.03 -11.81 -11.52
CA PHE A 27 -0.62 -11.44 -11.68
C PHE A 27 -0.21 -11.51 -13.15
N THR A 28 0.82 -10.75 -13.49
CA THR A 28 1.52 -10.81 -14.78
C THR A 28 2.94 -11.27 -14.54
N ASP A 29 3.35 -12.36 -15.18
CA ASP A 29 4.72 -12.86 -15.09
C ASP A 29 5.69 -12.11 -16.03
N ASN A 30 6.97 -12.42 -15.94
CA ASN A 30 8.00 -11.81 -16.81
C ASN A 30 7.86 -12.14 -18.30
N LYS A 31 7.04 -13.14 -18.65
CA LYS A 31 6.75 -13.57 -20.02
C LYS A 31 5.41 -13.03 -20.52
N ASP A 32 4.83 -12.06 -19.81
CA ASP A 32 3.54 -11.44 -20.12
C ASP A 32 2.34 -12.39 -20.05
N ASN A 33 2.47 -13.54 -19.38
CA ASN A 33 1.33 -14.38 -19.07
C ASN A 33 0.56 -13.79 -17.88
N GLN A 34 -0.76 -13.73 -18.02
CA GLN A 34 -1.64 -13.32 -16.94
C GLN A 34 -2.38 -14.52 -16.36
N MET A 35 -2.46 -14.58 -15.02
CA MET A 35 -3.23 -15.60 -14.33
C MET A 35 -4.09 -14.97 -13.25
N THR A 36 -5.39 -15.28 -13.28
CA THR A 36 -6.37 -14.83 -12.29
C THR A 36 -6.60 -15.92 -11.24
N GLY A 37 -6.77 -15.49 -10.00
CA GLY A 37 -7.02 -16.39 -8.89
C GLY A 37 -7.13 -15.66 -7.55
N LEU A 38 -6.61 -16.29 -6.51
CA LEU A 38 -6.52 -15.74 -5.17
C LEU A 38 -5.06 -15.45 -4.85
N ILE A 39 -4.79 -14.24 -4.38
CA ILE A 39 -3.47 -13.74 -4.02
C ILE A 39 -3.44 -13.42 -2.53
N GLN A 40 -2.39 -13.88 -1.86
CA GLN A 40 -1.97 -13.40 -0.56
C GLN A 40 -0.76 -12.47 -0.77
N PRO A 41 -0.94 -11.13 -0.71
CA PRO A 41 0.10 -10.17 -1.07
C PRO A 41 1.19 -10.04 0.00
N TYR A 42 0.87 -10.31 1.27
CA TYR A 42 1.79 -10.21 2.40
C TYR A 42 1.92 -11.54 3.14
N PRO A 43 2.54 -12.56 2.51
CA PRO A 43 2.76 -13.83 3.17
C PRO A 43 3.81 -13.73 4.28
N SER A 44 3.61 -14.52 5.33
CA SER A 44 4.61 -14.69 6.38
C SER A 44 5.59 -15.80 6.02
N GLY A 45 6.86 -15.65 6.41
CA GLY A 45 7.87 -16.70 6.31
C GLY A 45 8.90 -16.46 5.22
N LYS A 46 9.68 -17.50 4.90
CA LYS A 46 10.72 -17.44 3.87
C LYS A 46 10.11 -17.62 2.48
N GLY A 47 10.48 -16.73 1.58
CA GLY A 47 10.20 -16.83 0.15
C GLY A 47 11.02 -17.92 -0.54
N PRO A 48 10.67 -18.26 -1.79
CA PRO A 48 11.39 -19.27 -2.56
C PRO A 48 12.78 -18.78 -2.97
N VAL A 49 12.96 -17.46 -3.20
CA VAL A 49 14.24 -16.83 -3.51
C VAL A 49 14.69 -15.92 -2.38
N LYS A 50 15.96 -16.03 -1.96
CA LYS A 50 16.55 -15.18 -0.92
C LYS A 50 16.73 -13.76 -1.44
N GLY A 51 16.38 -12.76 -0.64
CA GLY A 51 16.56 -11.34 -0.98
C GLY A 51 15.47 -10.77 -1.90
N GLN A 52 14.40 -11.52 -2.14
CA GLN A 52 13.25 -11.07 -2.91
C GLN A 52 11.98 -11.18 -2.07
N ALA A 53 11.07 -10.22 -2.25
CA ALA A 53 9.70 -10.38 -1.79
C ALA A 53 9.00 -11.51 -2.57
N PHE A 54 7.88 -11.97 -2.04
CA PHE A 54 7.06 -13.00 -2.70
C PHE A 54 5.59 -12.84 -2.34
N ILE A 55 4.72 -13.30 -3.23
CA ILE A 55 3.29 -13.50 -2.96
C ILE A 55 2.99 -14.99 -2.90
N VAL A 56 1.81 -15.34 -2.39
CA VAL A 56 1.27 -16.70 -2.56
C VAL A 56 0.04 -16.61 -3.43
N PHE A 57 -0.05 -17.50 -4.41
CA PHE A 57 -1.13 -17.58 -5.38
C PHE A 57 -1.84 -18.93 -5.31
N LYS A 58 -3.14 -18.94 -5.55
CA LYS A 58 -3.94 -20.12 -5.88
C LYS A 58 -4.83 -19.81 -7.08
N SER A 59 -4.98 -20.74 -8.01
CA SER A 59 -5.92 -20.56 -9.13
C SER A 59 -7.38 -20.59 -8.69
N ASN A 60 -7.70 -21.29 -7.61
CA ASN A 60 -9.01 -21.31 -6.95
C ASN A 60 -8.85 -21.68 -5.46
N LYS A 61 -9.96 -21.78 -4.72
CA LYS A 61 -9.94 -22.03 -3.26
C LYS A 61 -9.34 -23.39 -2.87
N ASP A 62 -9.45 -24.38 -3.76
CA ASP A 62 -9.06 -25.77 -3.52
C ASP A 62 -7.70 -26.12 -4.15
N ALA A 63 -7.14 -25.21 -4.93
CA ALA A 63 -5.85 -25.38 -5.59
C ALA A 63 -4.68 -25.29 -4.59
N ASN A 64 -3.58 -25.93 -4.98
CA ASN A 64 -2.32 -25.86 -4.24
C ASN A 64 -1.75 -24.43 -4.25
N GLU A 65 -1.05 -24.08 -3.16
CA GLU A 65 -0.36 -22.81 -3.01
C GLU A 65 0.91 -22.77 -3.86
N MET A 66 1.04 -21.71 -4.66
CA MET A 66 2.26 -21.40 -5.39
C MET A 66 2.87 -20.14 -4.81
N LYS A 67 4.13 -20.23 -4.35
CA LYS A 67 4.90 -19.05 -3.95
C LYS A 67 5.56 -18.47 -5.19
N LEU A 68 5.30 -17.20 -5.46
CA LEU A 68 5.82 -16.49 -6.62
C LEU A 68 6.74 -15.36 -6.13
N SER A 69 8.00 -15.42 -6.51
CA SER A 69 9.00 -14.43 -6.12
C SER A 69 8.88 -13.15 -6.96
N ALA A 70 9.28 -12.01 -6.40
CA ALA A 70 9.25 -10.73 -7.10
C ALA A 70 10.02 -10.77 -8.44
N GLY A 71 11.15 -11.47 -8.50
CA GLY A 71 11.92 -11.63 -9.74
C GLY A 71 11.23 -12.46 -10.82
N GLU A 72 10.07 -13.09 -10.56
CA GLU A 72 9.28 -13.86 -11.53
C GLU A 72 8.07 -13.07 -12.07
N LEU A 73 7.81 -11.91 -11.48
CA LEU A 73 6.61 -11.11 -11.70
C LEU A 73 6.96 -9.73 -12.28
N LYS A 74 6.06 -9.19 -13.09
CA LYS A 74 6.05 -7.76 -13.44
C LYS A 74 5.13 -6.97 -12.50
N SER A 75 3.93 -7.50 -12.28
CA SER A 75 2.88 -6.84 -11.50
C SER A 75 1.86 -7.84 -10.98
N PHE A 76 1.09 -7.43 -9.98
CA PHE A 76 -0.11 -8.14 -9.58
C PHE A 76 -1.15 -7.20 -8.98
N THR A 77 -2.41 -7.62 -8.99
CA THR A 77 -3.52 -6.98 -8.28
C THR A 77 -3.96 -7.87 -7.13
N ALA A 78 -4.31 -7.28 -6.01
CA ALA A 78 -4.94 -7.98 -4.89
C ALA A 78 -6.08 -7.13 -4.38
N GLY A 79 -7.32 -7.62 -4.55
CA GLY A 79 -8.51 -6.85 -4.26
C GLY A 79 -8.60 -5.61 -5.15
N LYS A 80 -8.48 -4.43 -4.55
CA LYS A 80 -8.52 -3.13 -5.25
C LYS A 80 -7.13 -2.54 -5.48
N ASP A 81 -6.11 -3.08 -4.82
CA ASP A 81 -4.76 -2.56 -4.87
C ASP A 81 -3.99 -3.19 -6.05
N SER A 82 -3.19 -2.37 -6.73
CA SER A 82 -2.29 -2.79 -7.79
C SER A 82 -0.84 -2.64 -7.33
N PHE A 83 -0.01 -3.62 -7.65
CA PHE A 83 1.38 -3.69 -7.25
C PHE A 83 2.27 -3.96 -8.44
N VAL A 84 3.47 -3.40 -8.41
CA VAL A 84 4.50 -3.60 -9.43
C VAL A 84 5.80 -3.96 -8.75
N VAL A 85 6.64 -4.73 -9.46
CA VAL A 85 7.98 -5.08 -8.98
C VAL A 85 8.89 -3.88 -9.17
N ALA A 86 9.64 -3.56 -8.12
CA ALA A 86 10.60 -2.47 -8.09
C ALA A 86 11.85 -2.88 -7.31
N HIS A 87 12.90 -2.10 -7.51
CA HIS A 87 14.15 -2.18 -6.76
C HIS A 87 14.46 -0.79 -6.17
N PRO A 88 15.28 -0.71 -5.10
CA PRO A 88 15.68 0.59 -4.57
C PRO A 88 16.39 1.42 -5.65
N SER A 89 16.15 2.73 -5.61
CA SER A 89 16.90 3.69 -6.40
C SER A 89 18.33 3.84 -5.85
N MET A 90 19.23 4.43 -6.64
CA MET A 90 20.63 4.60 -6.23
C MET A 90 20.72 5.34 -4.89
N GLY A 91 21.30 4.68 -3.88
CA GLY A 91 21.52 5.24 -2.54
C GLY A 91 20.47 4.85 -1.50
N GLU A 92 19.35 4.23 -1.91
CA GLU A 92 18.38 3.66 -0.97
C GLU A 92 18.67 2.21 -0.63
N VAL A 93 18.35 1.81 0.61
CA VAL A 93 18.55 0.45 1.09
C VAL A 93 17.20 -0.13 1.47
N TRP A 94 16.71 -1.05 0.65
CA TRP A 94 15.51 -1.84 0.95
C TRP A 94 15.91 -3.18 1.58
N PRO A 95 15.02 -3.82 2.36
CA PRO A 95 15.23 -5.17 2.90
C PRO A 95 15.47 -6.24 1.84
N ASN A 96 14.85 -6.06 0.67
CA ASN A 96 14.93 -6.94 -0.48
C ASN A 96 15.49 -6.16 -1.67
N GLU A 97 16.20 -6.85 -2.56
CA GLU A 97 16.69 -6.29 -3.82
C GLU A 97 15.53 -6.05 -4.79
N PHE A 98 14.59 -7.00 -4.85
CA PHE A 98 13.33 -6.88 -5.56
C PHE A 98 12.18 -6.97 -4.57
N ASP A 99 11.34 -5.95 -4.55
CA ASP A 99 10.17 -5.86 -3.69
C ASP A 99 8.96 -5.37 -4.50
N PHE A 100 7.80 -5.34 -3.85
CA PHE A 100 6.57 -4.84 -4.44
C PHE A 100 6.28 -3.44 -3.92
N VAL A 101 6.06 -2.49 -4.84
CA VAL A 101 5.49 -1.19 -4.51
C VAL A 101 4.06 -1.15 -4.98
N ARG A 102 3.20 -0.52 -4.18
CA ARG A 102 1.80 -0.32 -4.54
C ARG A 102 1.67 0.91 -5.43
N VAL A 103 0.92 0.81 -6.51
CA VAL A 103 0.49 1.96 -7.31
C VAL A 103 -0.66 2.66 -6.59
N VAL A 104 -0.42 3.90 -6.15
CA VAL A 104 -1.38 4.71 -5.39
C VAL A 104 -2.16 5.62 -6.31
N LEU A 105 -1.48 6.24 -7.28
CA LEU A 105 -2.08 7.02 -8.36
C LEU A 105 -1.44 6.58 -9.67
N ASP A 106 -2.29 6.30 -10.65
CA ASP A 106 -1.91 5.83 -11.98
C ASP A 106 -2.18 6.93 -13.02
N GLU A 107 -1.43 8.02 -12.89
CA GLU A 107 -1.40 9.13 -13.86
C GLU A 107 -0.16 9.01 -14.76
N ASP A 108 0.10 9.99 -15.63
CA ASP A 108 1.30 10.01 -16.48
C ASP A 108 2.58 9.87 -15.64
N LEU A 109 2.69 10.70 -14.58
CA LEU A 109 3.63 10.51 -13.49
C LEU A 109 2.94 9.76 -12.34
N LYS A 110 3.44 8.57 -12.01
CA LYS A 110 2.78 7.69 -11.04
C LYS A 110 3.26 7.95 -9.63
N LEU A 111 2.34 7.79 -8.67
CA LEU A 111 2.65 7.78 -7.25
C LEU A 111 2.63 6.34 -6.74
N TYR A 112 3.71 5.94 -6.08
CA TYR A 112 3.89 4.62 -5.50
C TYR A 112 4.03 4.70 -3.98
N ALA A 113 3.62 3.65 -3.29
CA ALA A 113 3.82 3.48 -1.86
C ALA A 113 4.56 2.17 -1.57
N TYR A 114 5.64 2.27 -0.81
CA TYR A 114 6.40 1.16 -0.29
C TYR A 114 6.17 1.00 1.21
N GLN A 115 5.86 -0.21 1.66
CA GLN A 115 5.72 -0.54 3.07
C GLN A 115 6.79 -1.53 3.50
N GLY A 116 8.02 -1.04 3.65
CA GLY A 116 9.17 -1.81 4.10
C GLY A 116 9.47 -1.66 5.60
N SER A 117 10.15 -2.66 6.15
CA SER A 117 10.86 -2.55 7.42
C SER A 117 12.21 -1.86 7.18
N SER A 118 12.33 -0.55 7.45
CA SER A 118 13.64 0.11 7.38
C SER A 118 14.60 -0.50 8.40
N LYS A 119 15.73 -1.02 7.94
CA LYS A 119 16.86 -1.39 8.80
C LYS A 119 17.74 -0.15 9.00
N GLY A 120 17.45 0.61 10.05
CA GLY A 120 18.43 1.46 10.71
C GLY A 120 18.77 2.79 10.01
N GLY A 121 18.20 3.87 10.54
CA GLY A 121 18.74 5.22 10.44
C GLY A 121 18.13 6.03 11.57
N SER A 122 18.96 6.55 12.47
CA SER A 122 18.54 7.43 13.58
C SER A 122 18.12 8.80 13.03
N GLY A 123 16.97 8.85 12.37
CA GLY A 123 16.31 10.09 11.97
C GLY A 123 15.23 10.45 12.98
N VAL A 124 15.36 11.62 13.59
CA VAL A 124 14.32 12.19 14.46
C VAL A 124 13.08 12.46 13.62
N HIS A 125 12.04 11.64 13.76
CA HIS A 125 10.72 11.95 13.22
C HIS A 125 9.90 12.66 14.29
N VAL A 126 9.81 13.98 14.18
CA VAL A 126 8.83 14.79 14.92
C VAL A 126 7.46 14.51 14.31
N ALA A 127 6.63 13.73 15.01
CA ALA A 127 5.20 13.65 14.77
C ALA A 127 4.49 14.48 15.84
N PRO A 128 3.95 15.67 15.53
CA PRO A 128 3.03 16.34 16.44
C PRO A 128 1.66 15.67 16.29
N GLY A 129 1.22 14.94 17.31
CA GLY A 129 -0.11 14.37 17.34
C GLY A 129 -0.32 13.35 18.44
N LEU A 130 -0.80 13.81 19.59
CA LEU A 130 -1.42 12.99 20.63
C LEU A 130 -2.62 12.24 20.06
N GLY A 131 -2.59 10.91 20.09
CA GLY A 131 -3.71 10.06 19.72
C GLY A 131 -3.65 8.72 20.44
N VAL A 132 -4.42 8.59 21.53
CA VAL A 132 -4.66 7.33 22.23
C VAL A 132 -5.61 6.50 21.37
N GLY A 133 -5.13 5.40 20.79
CA GLY A 133 -5.95 4.54 19.93
C GLY A 133 -5.47 3.09 19.93
N LEU A 134 -6.22 2.23 20.61
CA LEU A 134 -6.21 0.78 20.44
C LEU A 134 -6.73 0.45 19.03
N GLY A 135 -6.02 -0.29 18.17
CA GLY A 135 -6.66 -0.76 16.95
C GLY A 135 -5.84 -1.55 15.95
N THR A 136 -6.25 -2.82 15.77
CA THR A 136 -6.46 -3.63 14.53
C THR A 136 -5.48 -3.54 13.35
N GLY A 137 -4.63 -4.57 13.23
CA GLY A 137 -3.62 -4.71 12.19
C GLY A 137 -4.21 -5.34 10.95
N GLY A 138 -3.81 -4.81 9.79
CA GLY A 138 -4.22 -5.33 8.49
C GLY A 138 -4.87 -4.24 7.65
N PHE A 139 -4.26 -3.98 6.50
CA PHE A 139 -4.84 -3.23 5.39
C PHE A 139 -6.27 -3.70 5.13
N GLY A 140 -7.27 -2.86 5.42
CA GLY A 140 -8.68 -3.25 5.30
C GLY A 140 -9.73 -2.16 5.52
N SER A 141 -9.38 -0.89 5.73
CA SER A 141 -10.36 0.19 5.90
C SER A 141 -10.41 1.10 4.67
N TYR A 142 -10.97 0.59 3.57
CA TYR A 142 -11.36 1.38 2.41
C TYR A 142 -12.89 1.33 2.23
N ALA A 143 -13.60 1.97 3.16
CA ALA A 143 -14.96 2.51 3.03
C ALA A 143 -15.42 3.04 4.40
N GLY A 144 -15.48 4.36 4.57
CA GLY A 144 -16.05 5.01 5.76
C GLY A 144 -15.00 5.74 6.59
N GLY A 145 -15.22 7.05 6.80
CA GLY A 145 -14.30 7.93 7.51
C GLY A 145 -13.81 7.35 8.84
N GLY A 146 -12.49 7.20 8.96
CA GLY A 146 -11.85 6.63 10.13
C GLY A 146 -10.36 6.94 10.16
N VAL A 147 -9.92 7.48 11.28
CA VAL A 147 -8.54 7.87 11.60
C VAL A 147 -7.59 6.68 11.46
N GLY A 148 -6.52 6.83 10.69
CA GLY A 148 -5.46 5.81 10.56
C GLY A 148 -4.64 5.70 11.84
N ILE A 149 -4.51 4.49 12.38
CA ILE A 149 -3.83 4.22 13.65
C ILE A 149 -2.46 3.57 13.37
N SER A 150 -1.45 4.04 14.09
CA SER A 150 -0.10 3.46 14.12
C SER A 150 -0.03 2.31 15.12
N PHE A 151 0.64 1.22 14.74
CA PHE A 151 0.92 0.10 15.63
C PHE A 151 2.25 0.28 16.35
N GLY A 152 2.19 0.40 17.67
CA GLY A 152 3.30 0.19 18.59
C GLY A 152 3.00 -0.98 19.53
N GLY A 153 3.96 -1.90 19.68
CA GLY A 153 3.89 -2.96 20.69
C GLY A 153 4.94 -4.06 20.48
N GLY A 154 6.07 -3.94 21.19
CA GLY A 154 7.00 -5.05 21.46
C GLY A 154 8.05 -5.32 20.38
N GLY A 155 9.26 -4.77 20.57
CA GLY A 155 10.50 -5.23 19.92
C GLY A 155 10.40 -5.47 18.40
N GLY A 156 9.80 -4.54 17.66
CA GLY A 156 9.38 -4.78 16.29
C GLY A 156 9.82 -3.66 15.37
N SER A 157 10.48 -4.04 14.28
CA SER A 157 10.85 -3.14 13.19
C SER A 157 9.66 -2.25 12.78
N ARG A 158 9.84 -0.93 12.91
CA ARG A 158 8.83 0.08 12.55
C ARG A 158 8.61 0.02 11.04
N ARG A 159 7.46 -0.51 10.61
CA ARG A 159 7.05 -0.45 9.20
C ARG A 159 6.91 1.01 8.82
N THR A 160 7.77 1.48 7.92
CA THR A 160 7.78 2.87 7.46
C THR A 160 7.11 2.89 6.10
N LEU A 161 6.03 3.68 5.99
CA LEU A 161 5.38 3.93 4.72
C LEU A 161 6.15 5.04 4.02
N THR A 162 6.74 4.74 2.88
CA THR A 162 7.52 5.69 2.07
C THR A 162 6.84 5.84 0.71
N TYR A 163 6.77 7.07 0.20
CA TYR A 163 6.19 7.36 -1.10
C TYR A 163 7.27 7.61 -2.12
N TYR A 164 7.04 7.14 -3.33
CA TYR A 164 7.92 7.30 -4.47
C TYR A 164 7.12 7.81 -5.66
N TYR A 165 7.76 8.52 -6.56
CA TYR A 165 7.18 8.90 -7.84
C TYR A 165 8.09 8.47 -8.99
N GLY A 166 7.51 8.31 -10.17
CA GLY A 166 8.25 7.97 -11.39
C GLY A 166 7.31 7.57 -12.52
N ALA A 167 7.80 7.64 -13.76
CA ALA A 167 7.02 7.18 -14.92
C ALA A 167 6.86 5.64 -14.91
N ASN A 168 7.86 4.94 -14.38
CA ASN A 168 7.94 3.50 -14.29
C ASN A 168 8.72 3.03 -13.02
N PRO A 169 8.64 1.74 -12.65
CA PRO A 169 9.26 1.22 -11.43
C PRO A 169 10.80 1.19 -11.42
N ALA A 170 11.47 1.44 -12.55
CA ALA A 170 12.93 1.50 -12.64
C ALA A 170 13.47 2.91 -12.30
N GLU A 171 12.61 3.94 -12.36
CA GLU A 171 12.96 5.36 -12.20
C GLU A 171 12.36 5.96 -10.92
N LEU A 172 12.20 5.14 -9.87
CA LEU A 172 11.57 5.60 -8.63
C LEU A 172 12.45 6.62 -7.90
N VAL A 173 11.84 7.74 -7.53
CA VAL A 173 12.46 8.78 -6.70
C VAL A 173 11.60 9.00 -5.45
N SER A 174 12.24 9.09 -4.28
CA SER A 174 11.54 9.32 -3.02
C SER A 174 10.82 10.67 -2.99
N VAL A 175 9.58 10.67 -2.52
CA VAL A 175 8.85 11.88 -2.16
C VAL A 175 9.34 12.35 -0.79
N THR A 176 9.84 13.57 -0.75
CA THR A 176 10.39 14.24 0.44
C THR A 176 9.61 15.52 0.71
N PRO A 177 9.68 16.10 1.91
CA PRO A 177 9.05 17.40 2.18
C PRO A 177 9.52 18.52 1.23
N MET A 178 10.74 18.42 0.69
CA MET A 178 11.32 19.42 -0.19
C MET A 178 10.76 19.38 -1.62
N ASN A 179 10.44 18.20 -2.13
CA ASN A 179 9.88 18.03 -3.48
C ASN A 179 8.37 17.75 -3.47
N PHE A 180 7.74 17.62 -2.30
CA PHE A 180 6.35 17.21 -2.17
C PHE A 180 5.40 18.09 -2.99
N GLU A 181 5.54 19.40 -2.87
CA GLU A 181 4.62 20.34 -3.51
C GLU A 181 4.72 20.28 -5.04
N ASP A 182 5.93 20.33 -5.57
CA ASP A 182 6.20 20.30 -7.01
C ASP A 182 5.70 18.99 -7.62
N ILE A 183 6.03 17.85 -7.00
CA ILE A 183 5.64 16.53 -7.52
C ILE A 183 4.13 16.31 -7.41
N MET A 184 3.47 16.72 -6.33
CA MET A 184 2.02 16.56 -6.24
C MET A 184 1.29 17.47 -7.23
N GLN A 185 1.80 18.69 -7.48
CA GLN A 185 1.25 19.56 -8.54
C GLN A 185 1.44 18.95 -9.93
N GLU A 186 2.56 18.29 -10.19
CA GLU A 186 2.79 17.62 -11.48
C GLU A 186 1.84 16.43 -11.67
N ILE A 187 1.69 15.57 -10.66
CA ILE A 187 0.81 14.39 -10.72
C ILE A 187 -0.67 14.79 -10.82
N MET A 188 -1.08 15.84 -10.09
CA MET A 188 -2.50 16.25 -9.96
C MET A 188 -2.81 17.53 -10.76
N GLY A 189 -1.97 17.88 -11.72
CA GLY A 189 -1.98 19.19 -12.41
C GLY A 189 -3.24 19.47 -13.22
N ASP A 190 -3.93 18.41 -13.65
CA ASP A 190 -5.18 18.51 -14.41
C ASP A 190 -6.37 18.98 -13.56
N GLU A 191 -6.24 19.00 -12.24
CA GLU A 191 -7.30 19.35 -11.29
C GLU A 191 -6.97 20.68 -10.57
N PRO A 192 -7.44 21.84 -11.09
CA PRO A 192 -7.04 23.15 -10.58
C PRO A 192 -7.40 23.36 -9.10
N ASP A 193 -8.57 22.88 -8.66
CA ASP A 193 -9.00 22.95 -7.26
C ASP A 193 -8.07 22.18 -6.31
N VAL A 194 -7.45 21.10 -6.79
CA VAL A 194 -6.50 20.29 -6.02
C VAL A 194 -5.15 21.01 -5.95
N VAL A 195 -4.69 21.53 -7.09
CA VAL A 195 -3.46 22.32 -7.20
C VAL A 195 -3.48 23.54 -6.29
N ASP A 196 -4.58 24.28 -6.24
CA ASP A 196 -4.72 25.47 -5.39
C ASP A 196 -4.57 25.14 -3.90
N ARG A 197 -5.08 23.98 -3.47
CA ARG A 197 -4.92 23.53 -2.07
C ARG A 197 -3.50 23.07 -1.75
N ILE A 198 -2.82 22.48 -2.72
CA ILE A 198 -1.40 22.11 -2.60
C ILE A 198 -0.56 23.39 -2.42
N ARG A 199 -0.77 24.41 -3.28
CA ARG A 199 -0.11 25.72 -3.19
C ARG A 199 -0.45 26.50 -1.92
N ALA A 200 -1.66 26.32 -1.40
CA ALA A 200 -2.06 26.88 -0.09
C ALA A 200 -1.46 26.10 1.10
N HIS A 201 -0.54 25.15 0.86
CA HIS A 201 0.10 24.29 1.85
C HIS A 201 -0.87 23.56 2.80
N GLN A 202 -2.08 23.24 2.31
CA GLN A 202 -3.06 22.49 3.09
C GLN A 202 -2.66 21.02 3.26
N TYR A 203 -1.76 20.55 2.40
CA TYR A 203 -1.25 19.19 2.38
C TYR A 203 0.28 19.15 2.45
N ASN A 204 0.79 18.07 3.03
CA ASN A 204 2.20 17.75 3.17
C ASN A 204 2.36 16.22 3.22
N LEU A 205 3.61 15.75 3.28
CA LEU A 205 3.90 14.31 3.33
C LEU A 205 3.21 13.57 4.49
N GLY A 206 2.99 14.24 5.64
CA GLY A 206 2.32 13.66 6.80
C GLY A 206 0.82 13.45 6.63
N ASN A 207 0.18 14.13 5.68
CA ASN A 207 -1.24 14.00 5.38
C ASN A 207 -1.55 13.69 3.91
N ILE A 208 -0.56 13.20 3.15
CA ILE A 208 -0.68 12.86 1.71
C ILE A 208 -1.88 11.97 1.39
N ASN A 209 -2.26 11.05 2.27
CA ASN A 209 -3.47 10.22 2.08
C ASN A 209 -4.74 11.06 1.93
N LYS A 210 -4.87 12.17 2.69
CA LYS A 210 -6.03 13.07 2.58
C LYS A 210 -6.05 13.80 1.23
N LEU A 211 -4.87 14.11 0.68
CA LEU A 211 -4.75 14.71 -0.64
C LEU A 211 -5.17 13.71 -1.72
N ILE A 212 -4.68 12.47 -1.65
CA ILE A 212 -5.05 11.39 -2.56
C ILE A 212 -6.56 11.13 -2.54
N ASP A 213 -7.16 11.05 -1.35
CA ASP A 213 -8.60 10.84 -1.20
C ASP A 213 -9.41 12.00 -1.82
N TYR A 214 -8.98 13.24 -1.58
CA TYR A 214 -9.61 14.42 -2.14
C TYR A 214 -9.50 14.44 -3.67
N PHE A 215 -8.32 14.19 -4.22
CA PHE A 215 -8.09 14.10 -5.67
C PHE A 215 -8.97 13.04 -6.33
N ASN A 216 -9.03 11.83 -5.76
CA ASN A 216 -9.88 10.76 -6.26
C ASN A 216 -11.38 11.13 -6.20
N GLN A 217 -11.81 11.87 -5.17
CA GLN A 217 -13.18 12.37 -5.07
C GLN A 217 -13.49 13.39 -6.17
N VAL A 218 -12.57 14.32 -6.44
CA VAL A 218 -12.71 15.31 -7.53
C VAL A 218 -12.79 14.61 -8.88
N LYS A 219 -11.83 13.72 -9.20
CA LYS A 219 -11.85 12.95 -10.47
C LYS A 219 -13.11 12.11 -10.64
N ALA A 220 -13.64 11.54 -9.56
CA ALA A 220 -14.88 10.77 -9.61
C ALA A 220 -16.11 11.65 -9.90
N SER A 221 -16.08 12.94 -9.59
CA SER A 221 -17.18 13.87 -9.86
C SER A 221 -17.23 14.35 -11.31
N HIS A 222 -16.15 14.17 -12.07
CA HIS A 222 -16.05 14.53 -13.49
C HIS A 222 -16.50 13.38 -14.41
N LYS A 223 -16.74 12.19 -13.86
CA LYS A 223 -17.22 10.98 -14.56
C LYS A 223 -18.72 10.83 -14.44
#